data_AF-A0A948Z4K2-F1
#
_entry.id   AF-A0A948Z4K2-F1
#
_cell.length_a   1.000
_cell.length_b   1.000
_cell.length_c   1.000
_cell.angle_alpha   90.00
_cell.angle_beta   90.00
_cell.angle_gamma   90.00
#
_symmetry.space_group_name_H-M   'P 1'
#
loop_
_entity.id
_entity.type
_entity.pdbx_description
1 polymer ?
#
loop_
_entity_poly.entity_id
_entity_poly.type
_entity_poly.pdbx_seq_one_letter_code
_entity_poly.pdbx_strand_id
1 'polypeptide(L)'
;MLRDLALAAKSACSQEDQESLVLIVRTLKDLGDKAKKRGILSLEEEQSSIEDRFFRIGLQLIIDKSEPEIVRDILDSDIYYNESNGRELLKKIIIREGLLRIQAGETSRNILLCTRIFLGKVDVNTFDRLYG
;
A
#
# COMPACT_ATOMS: atom_id res chain seq x y z
N MET A 1 -17.11 -0.64 -2.93
CA MET A 1 -16.12 0.09 -2.10
C MET A 1 -15.45 -0.91 -1.18
N LEU A 2 -14.12 -0.87 -1.03
CA LEU A 2 -13.20 -1.83 -0.39
C LEU A 2 -13.59 -2.50 0.95
N ARG A 3 -14.71 -2.12 1.57
CA ARG A 3 -15.34 -2.79 2.71
C ARG A 3 -16.40 -3.80 2.26
N ASP A 4 -16.14 -4.47 1.15
CA ASP A 4 -16.94 -5.57 0.67
C ASP A 4 -16.50 -6.85 1.41
N LEU A 5 -17.44 -7.55 2.03
CA LEU A 5 -17.20 -8.85 2.66
C LEU A 5 -16.56 -9.84 1.67
N ALA A 6 -16.91 -9.76 0.39
CA ALA A 6 -16.32 -10.59 -0.66
C ALA A 6 -14.83 -10.31 -0.86
N LEU A 7 -14.40 -9.05 -0.78
CA LEU A 7 -12.98 -8.69 -0.87
C LEU A 7 -12.21 -9.22 0.33
N ALA A 8 -12.76 -9.09 1.54
CA ALA A 8 -12.12 -9.59 2.77
C ALA A 8 -11.92 -11.12 2.72
N ALA A 9 -12.91 -11.86 2.24
CA ALA A 9 -12.80 -13.30 2.04
C ALA A 9 -11.76 -13.66 0.97
N LYS A 10 -11.77 -12.96 -0.18
CA LYS A 10 -10.81 -13.19 -1.26
C LYS A 10 -9.38 -12.85 -0.87
N SER A 11 -9.17 -11.86 -0.01
CA SER A 11 -7.82 -11.44 0.43
C SER A 11 -7.28 -12.27 1.60
N ALA A 12 -8.05 -13.23 2.12
CA ALA A 12 -7.61 -14.07 3.22
C ALA A 12 -6.39 -14.91 2.81
N CYS A 13 -5.33 -14.85 3.62
CA CYS A 13 -4.07 -15.54 3.38
C CYS A 13 -3.46 -16.06 4.68
N SER A 14 -2.35 -16.80 4.60
CA SER A 14 -1.67 -17.36 5.78
C SER A 14 -1.00 -16.26 6.63
N GLN A 15 -0.54 -16.62 7.83
CA GLN A 15 0.27 -15.69 8.63
C GLN A 15 1.62 -15.39 7.93
N GLU A 16 2.28 -16.41 7.39
CA GLU A 16 3.53 -16.28 6.61
C GLU A 16 3.37 -15.32 5.43
N ASP A 17 2.23 -15.41 4.73
CA ASP A 17 1.89 -14.46 3.67
C ASP A 17 1.82 -13.02 4.20
N GLN A 18 1.18 -12.79 5.35
CA GLN A 18 1.09 -11.44 5.94
C GLN A 18 2.44 -10.93 6.44
N GLU A 19 3.25 -11.79 7.04
CA GLU A 19 4.62 -11.46 7.46
C GLU A 19 5.47 -10.98 6.28
N SER A 20 5.34 -11.64 5.12
CA SER A 20 6.05 -11.22 3.90
C SER A 20 5.63 -9.84 3.37
N LEU A 21 4.46 -9.33 3.78
CA LEU A 21 3.93 -8.03 3.37
C LEU A 21 4.33 -6.89 4.32
N VAL A 22 4.99 -7.20 5.44
CA VAL A 22 5.51 -6.17 6.37
C VAL A 22 6.47 -5.21 5.68
N LEU A 23 7.27 -5.70 4.73
CA LEU A 23 8.19 -4.87 3.95
C LEU A 23 7.46 -3.82 3.10
N ILE A 24 6.28 -4.17 2.54
CA ILE A 24 5.47 -3.21 1.78
C ILE A 24 4.96 -2.07 2.67
N VAL A 25 4.54 -2.39 3.90
CA VAL A 25 4.11 -1.40 4.89
C VAL A 25 5.26 -0.44 5.23
N ARG A 26 6.47 -0.98 5.43
CA ARG A 26 7.68 -0.17 5.67
C ARG A 26 7.98 0.76 4.50
N THR A 27 8.00 0.23 3.28
CA THR A 27 8.24 1.02 2.06
C THR A 27 7.24 2.17 1.93
N LEU A 28 5.94 1.94 2.17
CA LEU A 28 4.92 2.98 2.10
C LEU A 28 5.14 4.08 3.15
N LYS A 29 5.49 3.72 4.38
CA LYS A 29 5.83 4.69 5.42
C LYS A 29 7.03 5.53 4.98
N ASP A 30 8.09 4.91 4.45
CA ASP A 30 9.31 5.62 4.07
C ASP A 30 9.10 6.55 2.87
N LEU A 31 8.29 6.13 1.89
CA LEU A 31 7.81 7.00 0.81
C LEU A 31 7.03 8.19 1.37
N GLY A 32 6.15 7.98 2.35
CA GLY A 32 5.42 9.06 3.02
C GLY A 32 6.34 10.06 3.72
N ASP A 33 7.36 9.58 4.43
CA ASP A 33 8.39 10.42 5.03
C ASP A 33 9.14 11.26 3.97
N LYS A 34 9.51 10.63 2.85
CA LYS A 34 10.23 11.30 1.75
C LYS A 34 9.34 12.36 1.11
N ALA A 35 8.11 12.02 0.77
CA ALA A 35 7.12 12.92 0.18
C ALA A 35 6.87 14.15 1.07
N LYS A 36 6.76 13.96 2.39
CA LYS A 36 6.53 15.06 3.32
C LYS A 36 7.74 15.99 3.47
N LYS A 37 8.95 15.43 3.46
CA LYS A 37 10.20 16.20 3.65
C LYS A 37 10.68 16.90 2.37
N ARG A 38 10.53 16.24 1.22
CA ARG A 38 11.14 16.64 -0.06
C ARG A 38 10.11 16.91 -1.17
N GLY A 39 8.83 16.72 -0.90
CA GLY A 39 7.75 16.83 -1.87
C GLY A 39 7.51 15.53 -2.65
N ILE A 40 6.34 15.40 -3.28
CA ILE A 40 5.91 14.18 -3.99
C ILE A 40 6.82 13.84 -5.17
N LEU A 41 7.38 14.82 -5.89
CA LEU A 41 8.28 14.56 -7.02
C LEU A 41 9.57 13.83 -6.60
N SER A 42 9.96 13.92 -5.32
CA SER A 42 11.12 13.17 -4.81
C SER A 42 10.94 11.65 -4.80
N LEU A 43 9.72 11.17 -5.09
CA LEU A 43 9.39 9.74 -5.18
C LEU A 43 9.75 9.13 -6.53
N GLU A 44 10.07 9.93 -7.56
CA GLU A 44 10.49 9.44 -8.90
C GLU A 44 11.73 8.54 -8.80
N GLU A 45 12.71 8.92 -7.98
CA GLU A 45 13.91 8.13 -7.73
C GLU A 45 13.57 6.75 -7.15
N GLU A 46 12.61 6.71 -6.23
CA GLU A 46 12.22 5.48 -5.53
C GLU A 46 11.39 4.57 -6.43
N GLN A 47 10.56 5.14 -7.30
CA GLN A 47 9.71 4.37 -8.21
C GLN A 47 10.52 3.41 -9.08
N SER A 48 11.74 3.79 -9.46
CA SER A 48 12.65 2.96 -10.27
C SER A 48 13.09 1.66 -9.58
N SER A 49 13.09 1.63 -8.25
CA SER A 49 13.48 0.46 -7.44
C SER A 49 12.30 -0.44 -7.05
N ILE A 50 11.06 0.04 -7.23
CA ILE A 50 9.86 -0.74 -6.93
C ILE A 50 9.63 -1.75 -8.04
N GLU A 51 9.73 -3.05 -7.75
CA GLU A 51 9.51 -4.09 -8.76
C GLU A 51 8.02 -4.36 -9.02
N ASP A 52 7.16 -4.13 -8.04
CA ASP A 52 5.74 -4.43 -8.17
C ASP A 52 5.04 -3.49 -9.17
N ARG A 53 4.43 -4.07 -10.22
CA ARG A 53 3.79 -3.29 -11.29
C ARG A 53 2.62 -2.46 -10.78
N PHE A 54 1.77 -3.02 -9.91
CA PHE A 54 0.62 -2.32 -9.36
C PHE A 54 1.06 -1.12 -8.52
N PHE A 55 2.08 -1.32 -7.69
CA PHE A 55 2.69 -0.25 -6.91
C PHE A 55 3.30 0.84 -7.79
N ARG A 56 4.08 0.48 -8.81
CA ARG A 56 4.65 1.47 -9.75
C ARG A 56 3.60 2.33 -10.43
N ILE A 57 2.50 1.73 -10.86
CA ILE A 57 1.37 2.44 -11.48
C ILE A 57 0.76 3.43 -10.49
N GLY A 58 0.42 2.97 -9.28
CA GLY A 58 -0.15 3.85 -8.26
C GLY A 58 0.79 4.98 -7.84
N LEU A 59 2.09 4.69 -7.73
CA LEU A 59 3.10 5.69 -7.42
C LEU A 59 3.25 6.73 -8.55
N GLN A 60 3.19 6.30 -9.82
CA GLN A 60 3.20 7.21 -10.97
C GLN A 60 2.02 8.19 -10.90
N LEU A 61 0.81 7.68 -10.65
CA LEU A 61 -0.40 8.50 -10.62
C LEU A 61 -0.32 9.63 -9.59
N ILE A 62 0.27 9.36 -8.42
CA ILE A 62 0.45 10.39 -7.40
C ILE A 62 1.59 11.36 -7.75
N ILE A 63 2.67 10.88 -8.39
CA ILE A 63 3.77 11.73 -8.90
C ILE A 63 3.25 12.71 -9.96
N ASP A 64 2.42 12.23 -10.87
CA ASP A 64 1.77 13.00 -11.93
C ASP A 64 0.71 13.98 -11.39
N LYS A 65 0.49 14.00 -10.07
CA LYS A 65 -0.51 14.84 -9.39
C LYS A 65 -1.92 14.63 -9.93
N SER A 66 -2.25 13.39 -10.30
CA SER A 66 -3.62 13.03 -10.67
C SER A 66 -4.57 13.30 -9.50
N GLU A 67 -5.82 13.64 -9.80
CA GLU A 67 -6.84 13.87 -8.75
C GLU A 67 -7.04 12.60 -7.89
N PRO A 68 -7.23 12.71 -6.56
CA PRO A 68 -7.34 11.55 -5.68
C PRO A 68 -8.45 10.55 -6.05
N GLU A 69 -9.55 11.05 -6.62
CA GLU A 69 -10.65 10.20 -7.11
C GLU A 69 -10.22 9.36 -8.31
N ILE A 70 -9.45 9.95 -9.24
CA ILE A 70 -8.90 9.23 -10.40
C ILE A 70 -7.91 8.16 -9.95
N VAL A 71 -7.00 8.48 -9.02
CA VAL A 71 -6.05 7.51 -8.47
C VAL A 71 -6.79 6.34 -7.84
N ARG A 72 -7.82 6.65 -7.03
CA ARG A 72 -8.68 5.66 -6.40
C ARG A 72 -9.36 4.77 -7.44
N ASP A 73 -10.00 5.35 -8.44
CA ASP A 73 -10.80 4.61 -9.42
C ASP A 73 -9.93 3.67 -10.26
N ILE A 74 -8.73 4.10 -10.65
CA ILE A 74 -7.78 3.26 -11.40
C ILE A 74 -7.30 2.08 -10.55
N LEU A 75 -6.87 2.34 -9.31
CA LEU A 75 -6.37 1.29 -8.43
C LEU A 75 -7.47 0.31 -7.99
N ASP A 76 -8.67 0.82 -7.69
CA ASP A 76 -9.81 -0.01 -7.37
C ASP A 76 -10.20 -0.86 -8.60
N SER A 77 -10.20 -0.29 -9.81
CA SER A 77 -10.46 -1.05 -11.05
C SER A 77 -9.49 -2.20 -11.25
N ASP A 78 -8.19 -1.98 -11.06
CA ASP A 78 -7.21 -3.08 -11.16
C ASP A 78 -7.48 -4.18 -10.12
N ILE A 79 -7.80 -3.80 -8.88
CA ILE A 79 -8.15 -4.75 -7.81
C ILE A 79 -9.38 -5.60 -8.19
N TYR A 80 -10.41 -5.00 -8.80
CA TYR A 80 -11.65 -5.72 -9.15
C TYR A 80 -11.54 -6.55 -10.43
N TYR A 81 -10.82 -6.08 -11.45
CA TYR A 81 -10.84 -6.69 -12.78
C TYR A 81 -9.63 -7.59 -13.08
N ASN A 82 -8.48 -7.39 -12.43
CA ASN A 82 -7.27 -8.20 -12.69
C ASN A 82 -7.15 -9.41 -11.73
N GLU A 83 -8.28 -10.02 -11.39
CA GLU A 83 -8.44 -11.30 -10.68
C GLU A 83 -7.31 -11.67 -9.70
N SER A 84 -7.20 -10.94 -8.59
CA SER A 84 -6.20 -11.21 -7.54
C SER A 84 -6.88 -11.85 -6.32
N ASN A 85 -6.19 -12.77 -5.64
CA ASN A 85 -6.66 -13.42 -4.41
C ASN A 85 -5.52 -13.58 -3.38
N GLY A 86 -5.88 -13.95 -2.15
CA GLY A 86 -4.98 -14.23 -1.04
C GLY A 86 -3.98 -13.11 -0.80
N ARG A 87 -2.70 -13.50 -0.70
CA ARG A 87 -1.57 -12.59 -0.47
C ARG A 87 -1.51 -11.46 -1.51
N GLU A 88 -1.71 -11.78 -2.78
CA GLU A 88 -1.57 -10.80 -3.87
C GLU A 88 -2.64 -9.71 -3.79
N LEU A 89 -3.88 -10.11 -3.52
CA LEU A 89 -4.96 -9.15 -3.30
C LEU A 89 -4.72 -8.29 -2.06
N LEU A 90 -4.30 -8.90 -0.95
CA LEU A 90 -3.99 -8.16 0.29
C LEU A 90 -2.86 -7.14 0.07
N LYS A 91 -1.81 -7.52 -0.67
CA LYS A 91 -0.71 -6.62 -1.06
C LYS A 91 -1.24 -5.40 -1.82
N LYS A 92 -2.08 -5.60 -2.84
CA LYS A 92 -2.68 -4.50 -3.62
C LYS A 92 -3.54 -3.58 -2.75
N ILE A 93 -4.34 -4.14 -1.84
CA ILE A 93 -5.16 -3.37 -0.88
C ILE A 93 -4.26 -2.46 -0.01
N ILE A 94 -3.18 -3.01 0.54
CA ILE A 94 -2.22 -2.27 1.38
C ILE A 94 -1.56 -1.14 0.59
N ILE A 95 -1.05 -1.44 -0.62
CA ILE A 95 -0.41 -0.46 -1.51
C ILE A 95 -1.37 0.69 -1.81
N ARG A 96 -2.59 0.36 -2.24
CA ARG A 96 -3.62 1.34 -2.59
C ARG A 96 -3.95 2.24 -1.41
N GLU A 97 -4.12 1.67 -0.22
CA GLU A 97 -4.41 2.47 0.98
C GLU A 97 -3.23 3.38 1.33
N GLY A 98 -2.00 2.86 1.33
CA GLY A 98 -0.82 3.68 1.64
C GLY A 98 -0.59 4.81 0.65
N LEU A 99 -0.73 4.57 -0.66
CA LEU A 99 -0.55 5.59 -1.70
C LEU A 99 -1.53 6.75 -1.58
N LEU A 100 -2.81 6.48 -1.31
CA LEU A 100 -3.80 7.54 -1.13
C LEU A 100 -3.52 8.39 0.11
N ARG A 101 -2.93 7.81 1.15
CA ARG A 101 -2.55 8.52 2.37
C ARG A 101 -1.32 9.39 2.15
N ILE A 102 -0.35 8.89 1.38
CA ILE A 102 0.81 9.68 0.92
C ILE A 102 0.32 10.88 0.10
N GLN A 103 -0.58 10.65 -0.86
CA GLN A 103 -1.14 11.71 -1.70
C GLN A 103 -1.91 12.76 -0.89
N ALA A 104 -2.67 12.32 0.12
CA ALA A 104 -3.39 13.21 1.05
C ALA A 104 -2.46 13.99 1.99
N GLY A 105 -1.14 13.79 1.92
CA GLY A 105 -0.16 14.48 2.77
C GLY A 105 -0.19 14.02 4.23
N GLU A 106 -0.68 12.81 4.49
CA GLU A 106 -0.76 12.29 5.85
C GLU A 106 0.62 12.04 6.48
N THR A 107 0.62 11.92 7.80
CA THR A 107 1.86 11.59 8.52
C THR A 107 2.26 10.14 8.29
N SER A 108 3.56 9.87 8.30
CA SER A 108 4.13 8.53 8.20
C SER A 108 3.62 7.60 9.30
N ARG A 109 3.27 8.15 10.47
CA ARG A 109 2.58 7.42 11.54
C ARG A 109 1.19 6.96 11.11
N ASN A 110 0.39 7.82 10.50
CA ASN A 110 -0.94 7.45 10.03
C ASN A 110 -0.86 6.43 8.88
N ILE A 111 0.07 6.63 7.94
CA ILE A 111 0.32 5.70 6.83
C ILE A 111 0.66 4.31 7.39
N LEU A 112 1.55 4.23 8.38
CA LEU A 112 1.86 2.98 9.07
C LEU A 112 0.63 2.36 9.73
N LEU A 113 -0.15 3.14 10.49
CA LEU A 113 -1.32 2.62 11.20
C LEU A 113 -2.38 2.06 10.23
N CYS A 114 -2.70 2.78 9.16
CA CYS A 114 -3.75 2.36 8.22
C CYS A 114 -3.33 1.19 7.33
N THR A 115 -2.04 0.98 7.11
CA THR A 115 -1.53 -0.13 6.29
C THR A 115 -1.26 -1.37 7.14
N ARG A 116 -0.73 -1.22 8.36
CA ARG A 116 -0.50 -2.32 9.30
C ARG A 116 -1.78 -3.05 9.69
N ILE A 117 -2.93 -2.37 9.76
CA ILE A 117 -4.20 -2.97 10.20
C ILE A 117 -4.63 -4.18 9.35
N PHE A 118 -4.18 -4.25 8.10
CA PHE A 118 -4.45 -5.37 7.19
C PHE A 118 -3.64 -6.64 7.55
N LEU A 119 -2.57 -6.51 8.32
CA LEU A 119 -1.70 -7.60 8.76
C LEU A 119 -2.13 -8.17 10.12
N GLY A 120 -3.44 -8.41 10.29
CA GLY A 120 -4.04 -8.78 11.57
C GLY A 120 -3.58 -10.13 12.18
N LYS A 121 -2.90 -10.99 11.40
CA LYS A 121 -2.30 -12.24 11.87
C LYS A 121 -0.86 -12.08 12.35
N VAL A 122 -0.23 -10.92 12.10
CA VAL A 122 1.14 -10.64 12.52
C VAL A 122 1.12 -9.96 13.89
N ASP A 123 1.62 -10.65 14.92
CA ASP A 123 1.69 -10.06 16.26
C ASP A 123 2.69 -8.90 16.33
N VAL A 124 2.61 -8.10 17.39
CA VAL A 124 3.43 -6.90 17.56
C VAL A 124 4.92 -7.22 17.56
N ASN A 125 5.35 -8.27 18.27
CA ASN A 125 6.77 -8.61 18.39
C ASN A 125 7.34 -9.08 17.05
N THR A 126 6.58 -9.90 16.32
CA THR A 126 6.97 -10.36 14.98
C THR A 126 7.01 -9.20 14.00
N PHE A 127 6.01 -8.32 14.03
CA PHE A 127 6.01 -7.13 13.19
C PHE A 127 7.23 -6.25 13.46
N ASP A 128 7.52 -5.93 14.72
CA ASP A 128 8.65 -5.06 15.08
C ASP A 128 9.99 -5.67 14.63
N ARG A 129 10.13 -7.00 14.70
CA ARG A 129 11.30 -7.73 14.21
C ARG A 129 11.45 -7.65 12.69
N LEU A 130 10.36 -7.82 11.95
CA LEU A 130 10.35 -7.80 10.48
C LEU A 130 10.40 -6.37 9.92
N TYR A 131 9.91 -5.39 10.67
CA TYR A 131 9.84 -3.98 10.30
C TYR A 131 11.19 -3.26 10.49
N GLY A 132 12.02 -3.74 11.42
CA GLY A 132 13.34 -3.20 11.77
C GLY A 132 14.24 -2.85 10.59
#